data_AF-A0A832M9D1-F1
#
_entry.id   AF-A0A832M9D1-F1
#
_cell.length_a   1.000
_cell.length_b   1.000
_cell.length_c   1.000
_cell.angle_alpha   90.00
_cell.angle_beta   90.00
_cell.angle_gamma   90.00
#
_symmetry.space_group_name_H-M   'P 1'
#
loop_
_entity.id
_entity.type
_entity.pdbx_description
1 polymer ?
#
loop_
_entity_poly.entity_id
_entity_poly.type
_entity_poly.pdbx_seq_one_letter_code
_entity_poly.pdbx_strand_id
1 'polypeptide(L)'
;MSETDLTLDFHCAHCGYSLRGIRSERCPECGTAIDWAHAGESPLPWHHRQRLGHVNAFSLTAKLAIAKPQILVAHMAQPVDLRSAILFRRAAVLTAFVPIAITLGLAYFVIAGQDHAWAYLSTAPFSLGTQPWLLLVTLFSIWVFLMLITGVPFYFCRPRHLDIEQQNRAVAILHYASAPWVLLGPSIFLAAAYATVTLHFEVGHLPFVAVLVAAFIAGSFIGTMLVFIVWRPIQLIRACTRSSALHALGVGALMALLWALAALIAALPVVAFLLLDTFWHS
;
A
#
# COMPACT_ATOMS: atom_id res chain seq x y z
N MET A 1 -30.32 -24.69 -15.76
CA MET A 1 -28.91 -24.31 -15.98
C MET A 1 -28.82 -23.71 -17.37
N SER A 2 -28.45 -22.42 -17.45
CA SER A 2 -28.30 -21.70 -18.71
C SER A 2 -27.05 -22.19 -19.45
N GLU A 3 -27.09 -22.30 -20.77
CA GLU A 3 -25.98 -22.74 -21.62
C GLU A 3 -24.72 -21.84 -21.48
N THR A 4 -24.88 -20.64 -20.93
CA THR A 4 -23.81 -19.68 -20.59
C THR A 4 -22.98 -20.08 -19.36
N ASP A 5 -23.41 -21.05 -18.56
CA ASP A 5 -22.73 -21.49 -17.33
C ASP A 5 -21.66 -22.60 -17.60
N LEU A 6 -21.62 -23.13 -18.83
CA LEU A 6 -20.76 -24.26 -19.21
C LEU A 6 -19.32 -23.87 -19.60
N THR A 7 -18.96 -22.58 -19.58
CA THR A 7 -17.60 -22.11 -19.91
C THR A 7 -16.79 -21.68 -18.69
N LEU A 8 -17.31 -21.84 -17.47
CA LEU A 8 -16.52 -21.57 -16.26
C LEU A 8 -15.42 -22.63 -16.14
N ASP A 9 -14.20 -22.23 -16.50
CA ASP A 9 -13.02 -23.06 -16.33
C ASP A 9 -12.63 -23.17 -14.85
N PHE A 10 -13.13 -24.19 -14.19
CA PHE A 10 -12.67 -24.58 -12.87
C PHE A 10 -11.23 -25.08 -12.95
N HIS A 11 -10.38 -24.64 -12.04
CA HIS A 11 -9.00 -25.09 -11.94
C HIS A 11 -8.75 -25.63 -10.53
N CYS A 12 -7.97 -26.71 -10.41
CA CYS A 12 -7.61 -27.25 -9.11
C CYS A 12 -6.83 -26.21 -8.30
N ALA A 13 -7.28 -25.91 -7.08
CA ALA A 13 -6.66 -24.90 -6.24
C ALA A 13 -5.21 -25.23 -5.82
N HIS A 14 -4.80 -26.49 -5.90
CA HIS A 14 -3.47 -26.94 -5.52
C HIS A 14 -2.47 -26.92 -6.68
N CYS A 15 -2.79 -27.58 -7.80
CA CYS A 15 -1.87 -27.72 -8.94
C CYS A 15 -2.22 -26.85 -10.15
N GLY A 16 -3.39 -26.19 -10.17
CA GLY A 16 -3.85 -25.38 -11.31
C GLY A 16 -4.36 -26.19 -12.51
N TYR A 17 -4.49 -27.51 -12.41
CA TYR A 17 -5.03 -28.35 -13.48
C TYR A 17 -6.48 -27.98 -13.80
N SER A 18 -6.83 -27.91 -15.09
CA SER A 18 -8.20 -27.62 -15.53
C SER A 18 -9.13 -28.78 -15.13
N LEU A 19 -10.15 -28.48 -14.35
CA LEU A 19 -11.17 -29.42 -13.91
C LEU A 19 -12.33 -29.51 -14.91
N ARG A 20 -12.18 -28.93 -16.11
CA ARG A 20 -13.20 -29.00 -17.16
C ARG A 20 -13.47 -30.46 -17.53
N GLY A 21 -14.72 -30.89 -17.41
CA GLY A 21 -15.16 -32.25 -17.74
C GLY A 21 -14.84 -33.30 -16.69
N ILE A 22 -14.20 -32.94 -15.58
CA ILE A 22 -13.91 -33.85 -14.49
C ILE A 22 -15.10 -33.91 -13.53
N ARG A 23 -15.52 -35.13 -13.18
CA ARG A 23 -16.57 -35.40 -12.17
C ARG A 23 -16.03 -36.04 -10.90
N SER A 24 -14.73 -36.34 -10.83
CA SER A 24 -14.14 -36.91 -9.62
C SER A 24 -14.11 -35.90 -8.49
N GLU A 25 -14.25 -36.38 -7.26
CA GLU A 25 -14.06 -35.58 -6.04
C GLU A 25 -12.58 -35.27 -5.76
N ARG A 26 -11.66 -35.73 -6.62
CA ARG A 26 -10.22 -35.54 -6.49
C ARG A 26 -9.61 -35.12 -7.81
N CYS A 27 -8.61 -34.25 -7.75
CA CYS A 27 -7.83 -33.83 -8.91
C CYS A 27 -7.00 -35.01 -9.44
N PRO A 28 -7.04 -35.33 -10.75
CA PRO A 28 -6.30 -36.46 -11.31
C PRO A 28 -4.78 -36.27 -11.28
N GLU A 29 -4.29 -35.01 -11.28
CA GLU A 29 -2.85 -34.73 -11.26
C GLU A 29 -2.24 -34.81 -9.86
N CYS A 30 -2.93 -34.28 -8.84
CA CYS A 30 -2.36 -34.13 -7.49
C CYS A 30 -3.12 -34.87 -6.40
N GLY A 31 -4.23 -35.54 -6.71
CA GLY A 31 -5.04 -36.29 -5.75
C GLY A 31 -5.80 -35.45 -4.71
N THR A 32 -5.66 -34.11 -4.76
CA THR A 32 -6.31 -33.19 -3.81
C THR A 32 -7.83 -33.23 -3.98
N ALA A 33 -8.57 -33.29 -2.86
CA ALA A 33 -10.03 -33.26 -2.88
C ALA A 33 -10.55 -31.94 -3.46
N ILE A 34 -11.54 -32.00 -4.35
CA ILE A 34 -12.16 -30.86 -5.02
C ILE A 34 -13.44 -30.52 -4.27
N ASP A 35 -13.49 -29.31 -3.72
CA ASP A 35 -14.72 -28.74 -3.20
C ASP A 35 -15.46 -28.00 -4.32
N TRP A 36 -16.36 -28.69 -5.01
CA TRP A 36 -17.13 -28.14 -6.12
C TRP A 36 -18.03 -26.97 -5.72
N ALA A 37 -18.44 -26.88 -4.45
CA ALA A 37 -19.25 -25.76 -3.97
C ALA A 37 -18.46 -24.44 -3.97
N HIS A 38 -17.13 -24.52 -3.82
CA HIS A 38 -16.25 -23.36 -3.74
C HIS A 38 -15.25 -23.26 -4.91
N ALA A 39 -15.29 -24.20 -5.87
CA ALA A 39 -14.31 -24.28 -6.97
C ALA A 39 -14.27 -23.03 -7.87
N GLY A 40 -15.33 -22.21 -7.87
CA GLY A 40 -15.39 -20.93 -8.61
C GLY A 40 -15.20 -19.68 -7.75
N GLU A 41 -15.16 -19.80 -6.43
CA GLU A 41 -15.00 -18.66 -5.54
C GLU A 41 -13.53 -18.26 -5.44
N SER A 42 -13.23 -16.96 -5.46
CA SER A 42 -11.87 -16.49 -5.24
C SER A 42 -11.39 -16.88 -3.83
N PRO A 43 -10.18 -17.44 -3.67
CA PRO A 43 -9.67 -17.91 -2.38
C PRO A 43 -9.20 -16.76 -1.49
N LEU A 44 -9.15 -15.54 -2.03
CA LEU A 44 -8.65 -14.38 -1.31
C LEU A 44 -9.68 -13.91 -0.29
N PRO A 45 -9.33 -13.81 1.01
CA PRO A 45 -10.29 -13.41 2.05
C PRO A 45 -11.02 -12.09 1.77
N TRP A 46 -10.36 -11.13 1.12
CA TRP A 46 -10.94 -9.83 0.74
C TRP A 46 -12.14 -9.94 -0.21
N HIS A 47 -12.19 -10.98 -1.05
CA HIS A 47 -13.35 -11.24 -1.89
C HIS A 47 -14.58 -11.55 -1.02
N HIS A 48 -14.37 -12.28 0.08
CA HIS A 48 -15.38 -12.69 1.06
C HIS A 48 -15.66 -11.66 2.16
N ARG A 49 -15.32 -10.39 1.95
CA ARG A 49 -15.46 -9.31 2.96
C ARG A 49 -16.89 -9.09 3.48
N GLN A 50 -17.91 -9.47 2.72
CA GLN A 50 -19.31 -9.41 3.17
C GLN A 50 -19.63 -10.48 4.22
N ARG A 51 -19.02 -11.67 4.12
CA ARG A 51 -19.20 -12.78 5.07
C ARG A 51 -18.25 -12.68 6.27
N LEU A 52 -16.97 -12.36 6.03
CA LEU A 52 -15.93 -12.30 7.06
C LEU A 52 -15.90 -10.97 7.84
N GLY A 53 -16.56 -9.94 7.32
CA GLY A 53 -16.41 -8.55 7.76
C GLY A 53 -15.19 -7.87 7.13
N HIS A 54 -15.30 -6.56 6.90
CA HIS A 54 -14.31 -5.78 6.16
C HIS A 54 -12.92 -5.79 6.81
N VAL A 55 -12.84 -5.58 8.12
CA VAL A 55 -11.57 -5.49 8.85
C VAL A 55 -10.84 -6.83 8.88
N ASN A 56 -11.56 -7.92 9.18
CA ASN A 56 -10.97 -9.26 9.23
C ASN A 56 -10.50 -9.71 7.84
N ALA A 57 -11.33 -9.52 6.82
CA ALA A 57 -10.98 -9.85 5.44
C ALA A 57 -9.75 -9.06 4.97
N PHE A 58 -9.67 -7.77 5.33
CA PHE A 58 -8.52 -6.92 5.03
C PHE A 58 -7.25 -7.44 5.70
N SER A 59 -7.28 -7.66 7.02
CA SER A 59 -6.13 -8.10 7.81
C SER A 59 -5.62 -9.48 7.39
N LEU A 60 -6.52 -10.43 7.11
CA LEU A 60 -6.15 -11.76 6.61
C LEU A 60 -5.48 -11.68 5.24
N THR A 61 -6.03 -10.86 4.33
CA THR A 61 -5.46 -10.66 2.99
C THR A 61 -4.11 -9.93 3.04
N ALA A 62 -3.99 -8.90 3.88
CA ALA A 62 -2.74 -8.19 4.09
C ALA A 62 -1.66 -9.11 4.67
N LYS A 63 -2.00 -9.93 5.68
CA LYS A 63 -1.11 -10.93 6.25
C LYS A 63 -0.66 -11.96 5.20
N LEU A 64 -1.58 -12.45 4.36
CA LEU A 64 -1.26 -13.37 3.26
C LEU A 64 -0.28 -12.72 2.27
N ALA A 65 -0.57 -11.50 1.82
CA ALA A 65 0.26 -10.78 0.85
C ALA A 65 1.65 -10.42 1.39
N ILE A 66 1.75 -10.04 2.67
CA ILE A 66 3.02 -9.68 3.31
C ILE A 66 3.84 -10.93 3.63
N ALA A 67 3.23 -11.97 4.19
CA ALA A 67 3.97 -13.12 4.71
C ALA A 67 4.23 -14.21 3.65
N LYS A 68 3.30 -14.40 2.70
CA LYS A 68 3.33 -15.54 1.76
C LYS A 68 2.99 -15.10 0.32
N PRO A 69 3.80 -14.20 -0.29
CA PRO A 69 3.53 -13.68 -1.64
C PRO A 69 3.50 -14.78 -2.72
N GLN A 70 4.22 -15.89 -2.53
CA GLN A 70 4.20 -17.01 -3.48
C GLN A 70 2.83 -17.70 -3.53
N ILE A 71 2.17 -17.86 -2.37
CA ILE A 71 0.81 -18.42 -2.32
C ILE A 71 -0.17 -17.47 -2.99
N LEU A 72 -0.01 -16.16 -2.75
CA LEU A 72 -0.82 -15.14 -3.43
C LEU A 72 -0.69 -15.23 -4.95
N VAL A 73 0.52 -15.44 -5.49
CA VAL A 73 0.73 -15.61 -6.93
C VAL A 73 0.16 -16.92 -7.46
N ALA A 74 0.18 -18.00 -6.66
CA ALA A 74 -0.45 -19.26 -7.05
C ALA A 74 -1.97 -19.10 -7.32
N HIS A 75 -2.62 -18.13 -6.65
CA HIS A 75 -4.02 -17.79 -6.91
C HIS A 75 -4.27 -17.07 -8.23
N MET A 76 -3.23 -16.67 -8.98
CA MET A 76 -3.37 -16.13 -10.34
C MET A 76 -3.95 -17.15 -11.34
N ALA A 77 -3.82 -18.45 -11.04
CA ALA A 77 -4.46 -19.51 -11.82
C ALA A 77 -5.99 -19.53 -11.68
N GLN A 78 -6.53 -18.84 -10.66
CA GLN A 78 -7.95 -18.79 -10.34
C GLN A 78 -8.56 -17.44 -10.78
N PRO A 79 -9.88 -17.35 -10.97
CA PRO A 79 -10.53 -16.08 -11.24
C PRO A 79 -10.33 -15.11 -10.05
N VAL A 80 -9.66 -13.99 -10.31
CA VAL A 80 -9.48 -12.89 -9.35
C VAL A 80 -10.19 -11.67 -9.88
N ASP A 81 -11.21 -11.21 -9.15
CA ASP A 81 -11.96 -10.00 -9.50
C ASP A 81 -11.09 -8.74 -9.34
N LEU A 82 -10.83 -8.07 -10.47
CA LEU A 82 -10.06 -6.83 -10.53
C LEU A 82 -10.71 -5.71 -9.70
N ARG A 83 -12.04 -5.64 -9.63
CA ARG A 83 -12.73 -4.59 -8.88
C ARG A 83 -12.45 -4.74 -7.38
N SER A 84 -12.56 -5.94 -6.85
CA SER A 84 -12.23 -6.24 -5.45
C SER A 84 -10.76 -5.94 -5.15
N ALA A 85 -9.85 -6.28 -6.04
CA ALA A 85 -8.43 -5.96 -5.93
C ALA A 85 -8.15 -4.44 -5.86
N ILE A 86 -8.80 -3.63 -6.71
CA ILE A 86 -8.70 -2.16 -6.66
C ILE A 86 -9.21 -1.61 -5.32
N LEU A 87 -10.32 -2.15 -4.81
CA LEU A 87 -10.87 -1.76 -3.51
C LEU A 87 -9.91 -2.10 -2.36
N PHE A 88 -9.23 -3.25 -2.42
CA PHE A 88 -8.20 -3.61 -1.43
C PHE A 88 -7.07 -2.58 -1.43
N ARG A 89 -6.56 -2.21 -2.61
CA ARG A 89 -5.52 -1.18 -2.73
C ARG A 89 -5.95 0.14 -2.09
N ARG A 90 -7.17 0.60 -2.38
CA ARG A 90 -7.71 1.85 -1.80
C ARG A 90 -7.78 1.76 -0.28
N ALA A 91 -8.23 0.62 0.26
CA ALA A 91 -8.23 0.40 1.71
C ALA A 91 -6.81 0.44 2.28
N ALA A 92 -5.82 -0.20 1.63
CA ALA A 92 -4.43 -0.16 2.07
C ALA A 92 -3.83 1.25 2.05
N VAL A 93 -4.10 2.03 0.99
CA VAL A 93 -3.69 3.45 0.90
C VAL A 93 -4.35 4.27 2.00
N LEU A 94 -5.64 4.07 2.25
CA LEU A 94 -6.36 4.80 3.31
C LEU A 94 -5.78 4.48 4.69
N THR A 95 -5.49 3.21 4.98
CA THR A 95 -4.85 2.78 6.23
C THR A 95 -3.47 3.40 6.42
N ALA A 96 -2.72 3.63 5.33
CA ALA A 96 -1.43 4.31 5.37
C ALA A 96 -1.59 5.84 5.53
N PHE A 97 -2.59 6.43 4.87
CA PHE A 97 -2.83 7.86 4.85
C PHE A 97 -3.38 8.43 6.16
N VAL A 98 -4.36 7.76 6.77
CA VAL A 98 -5.06 8.26 7.97
C VAL A 98 -4.09 8.58 9.12
N PRO A 99 -3.12 7.73 9.48
CA PRO A 99 -2.12 8.04 10.51
C PRO A 99 -1.27 9.26 10.17
N ILE A 100 -0.85 9.42 8.91
CA ILE A 100 -0.11 10.62 8.46
C ILE A 100 -0.96 11.87 8.68
N ALA A 101 -2.22 11.81 8.25
CA ALA A 101 -3.14 12.95 8.34
C ALA A 101 -3.42 13.35 9.79
N ILE A 102 -3.64 12.37 10.67
CA ILE A 102 -3.82 12.61 12.11
C ILE A 102 -2.56 13.22 12.72
N THR A 103 -1.39 12.65 12.45
CA THR A 103 -0.11 13.16 13.00
C THR A 103 0.19 14.58 12.53
N LEU A 104 0.05 14.87 11.24
CA LEU A 104 0.27 16.22 10.71
C LEU A 104 -0.77 17.21 11.21
N GLY A 105 -2.05 16.79 11.31
CA GLY A 105 -3.12 17.63 11.86
C GLY A 105 -2.87 17.98 13.33
N LEU A 106 -2.52 16.99 14.16
CA LEU A 106 -2.18 17.22 15.57
C LEU A 106 -0.94 18.11 15.71
N ALA A 107 0.12 17.88 14.93
CA ALA A 107 1.30 18.72 14.93
C ALA A 107 0.96 20.17 14.56
N TYR A 108 0.14 20.37 13.53
CA TYR A 108 -0.37 21.68 13.13
C TYR A 108 -1.15 22.36 14.27
N PHE A 109 -2.08 21.65 14.92
CA PHE A 109 -2.85 22.22 16.04
C PHE A 109 -1.98 22.60 17.24
N VAL A 110 -0.95 21.81 17.56
CA VAL A 110 -0.02 22.12 18.65
C VAL A 110 0.78 23.38 18.32
N ILE A 111 1.33 23.48 17.11
CA ILE A 111 2.13 24.64 16.67
C ILE A 111 1.26 25.90 16.58
N ALA A 112 0.10 25.83 15.92
CA ALA A 112 -0.80 26.96 15.78
C ALA A 112 -1.36 27.44 17.14
N GLY A 113 -1.60 26.51 18.08
CA GLY A 113 -2.01 26.83 19.45
C GLY A 113 -0.92 27.55 20.25
N GLN A 114 0.35 27.17 20.07
CA GLN A 114 1.50 27.88 20.66
C GLN A 114 1.68 29.28 20.04
N ASP A 115 1.51 29.38 18.72
CA ASP A 115 1.63 30.64 17.99
C ASP A 115 0.54 31.64 18.42
N HIS A 116 -0.68 31.21 18.77
CA HIS A 116 -1.68 32.14 19.32
C HIS A 116 -1.28 32.74 20.67
N ALA A 117 -0.45 32.06 21.47
CA ALA A 117 0.11 32.65 22.68
C ALA A 117 1.22 33.67 22.37
N TRP A 118 2.02 33.44 21.32
CA TRP A 118 3.13 34.33 20.91
C TRP A 118 2.75 35.45 19.93
N ALA A 119 1.71 35.29 19.13
CA ALA A 119 1.21 36.27 18.15
C ALA A 119 0.47 37.45 18.83
N TYR A 120 -0.04 37.25 20.06
CA TYR A 120 -0.47 38.38 20.91
C TYR A 120 0.70 39.26 21.37
N LEU A 121 1.94 38.74 21.32
CA LEU A 121 3.15 39.42 21.78
C LEU A 121 4.06 39.89 20.63
N SER A 122 3.91 39.36 19.42
CA SER A 122 4.79 39.67 18.29
C SER A 122 3.98 40.06 17.05
N THR A 123 4.17 41.29 16.58
CA THR A 123 3.52 41.89 15.41
C THR A 123 4.01 41.31 14.07
N ALA A 124 4.49 40.07 14.04
CA ALA A 124 5.02 39.45 12.84
C ALA A 124 3.85 38.91 11.98
N PRO A 125 3.65 39.42 10.76
CA PRO A 125 2.49 39.08 9.94
C PRO A 125 2.54 37.69 9.30
N PHE A 126 3.55 36.87 9.57
CA PHE A 126 3.80 35.64 8.80
C PHE A 126 4.44 34.53 9.63
N SER A 127 3.65 33.53 10.03
CA SER A 127 4.18 32.20 10.35
C SER A 127 3.68 31.22 9.30
N LEU A 128 4.60 30.66 8.50
CA LEU A 128 4.35 29.59 7.53
C LEU A 128 3.62 28.37 8.15
N GLY A 129 3.57 28.28 9.50
CA GLY A 129 2.93 27.21 10.25
C GLY A 129 1.43 27.35 10.51
N THR A 130 0.78 28.49 10.22
CA THR A 130 -0.62 28.74 10.65
C THR A 130 -1.65 28.81 9.52
N GLN A 131 -1.26 28.56 8.27
CA GLN A 131 -2.22 28.54 7.17
C GLN A 131 -2.87 27.14 7.02
N PRO A 132 -4.17 26.97 7.30
CA PRO A 132 -4.83 25.66 7.22
C PRO A 132 -4.87 25.10 5.79
N TRP A 133 -4.83 25.99 4.79
CA TRP A 133 -4.80 25.60 3.38
C TRP A 133 -3.52 24.85 3.00
N LEU A 134 -2.37 25.25 3.54
CA LEU A 134 -1.10 24.55 3.29
C LEU A 134 -1.16 23.11 3.81
N LEU A 135 -1.76 22.89 4.98
CA LEU A 135 -1.97 21.54 5.52
C LEU A 135 -2.87 20.72 4.58
N LEU A 136 -4.00 21.26 4.14
CA LEU A 136 -4.93 20.55 3.25
C LEU A 136 -4.29 20.20 1.91
N VAL A 137 -3.55 21.14 1.30
CA VAL A 137 -2.81 20.89 0.04
C VAL A 137 -1.75 19.81 0.26
N THR A 138 -1.01 19.86 1.36
CA THR A 138 -0.01 18.85 1.71
C THR A 138 -0.64 17.47 1.88
N LEU A 139 -1.75 17.37 2.60
CA LEU A 139 -2.48 16.12 2.81
C LEU A 139 -3.01 15.56 1.48
N PHE A 140 -3.58 16.41 0.63
CA PHE A 140 -4.03 16.01 -0.70
C PHE A 140 -2.87 15.48 -1.56
N SER A 141 -1.74 16.20 -1.58
CA SER A 141 -0.51 15.80 -2.24
C SER A 141 0.00 14.43 -1.78
N ILE A 142 0.04 14.20 -0.47
CA ILE A 142 0.44 12.90 0.11
C ILE A 142 -0.53 11.79 -0.33
N TRP A 143 -1.84 12.04 -0.29
CA TRP A 143 -2.84 11.05 -0.71
C TRP A 143 -2.68 10.68 -2.19
N VAL A 144 -2.50 11.66 -3.08
CA VAL A 144 -2.24 11.44 -4.50
C VAL A 144 -0.94 10.67 -4.70
N PHE A 145 0.13 11.03 -3.99
CA PHE A 145 1.41 10.31 -4.04
C PHE A 145 1.24 8.83 -3.68
N LEU A 146 0.57 8.52 -2.56
CA LEU A 146 0.33 7.14 -2.12
C LEU A 146 -0.49 6.34 -3.16
N MET A 147 -1.48 6.97 -3.80
CA MET A 147 -2.27 6.34 -4.86
C MET A 147 -1.44 6.05 -6.12
N LEU A 148 -0.53 6.97 -6.49
CA LEU A 148 0.36 6.83 -7.64
C LEU A 148 1.39 5.72 -7.41
N ILE A 149 2.15 5.77 -6.31
CA ILE A 149 3.24 4.81 -6.06
C ILE A 149 2.74 3.38 -5.89
N THR A 150 1.56 3.18 -5.28
CA THR A 150 0.92 1.86 -5.20
C THR A 150 0.34 1.41 -6.54
N GLY A 151 0.19 2.33 -7.51
CA GLY A 151 -0.26 2.07 -8.87
C GLY A 151 0.82 1.67 -9.86
N VAL A 152 2.06 2.14 -9.66
CA VAL A 152 3.17 1.94 -10.59
C VAL A 152 3.47 0.46 -10.93
N PRO A 153 3.46 -0.49 -9.97
CA PRO A 153 3.80 -1.88 -10.29
C PRO A 153 2.96 -2.51 -11.41
N PHE A 154 1.70 -2.07 -11.59
CA PHE A 154 0.75 -2.69 -12.53
C PHE A 154 1.14 -2.53 -13.99
N TYR A 155 1.91 -1.49 -14.32
CA TYR A 155 2.38 -1.26 -15.69
C TYR A 155 3.38 -2.31 -16.16
N PHE A 156 4.07 -2.98 -15.23
CA PHE A 156 5.09 -3.99 -15.54
C PHE A 156 4.53 -5.40 -15.77
N CYS A 157 3.26 -5.64 -15.44
CA CYS A 157 2.62 -6.96 -15.60
C CYS A 157 1.80 -7.10 -16.88
N ARG A 158 2.31 -6.57 -18.01
CA ARG A 158 1.74 -6.79 -19.36
C ARG A 158 2.70 -7.50 -20.31
N PRO A 159 3.22 -8.69 -19.98
CA PRO A 159 4.02 -9.44 -20.93
C PRO A 159 3.16 -9.92 -22.10
N ARG A 160 3.62 -9.68 -23.34
CA ARG A 160 2.88 -10.02 -24.57
C ARG A 160 2.62 -11.52 -24.77
N HIS A 161 3.28 -12.40 -24.01
CA HIS A 161 3.13 -13.85 -24.11
C HIS A 161 2.01 -14.42 -23.24
N LEU A 162 1.46 -13.65 -22.28
CA LEU A 162 0.31 -14.07 -21.49
C LEU A 162 -0.97 -13.68 -22.21
N ASP A 163 -1.99 -14.52 -22.11
CA ASP A 163 -3.33 -14.17 -22.60
C ASP A 163 -3.91 -12.98 -21.81
N ILE A 164 -4.83 -12.24 -22.42
CA ILE A 164 -5.46 -11.04 -21.85
C ILE A 164 -6.08 -11.36 -20.49
N GLU A 165 -6.68 -12.53 -20.33
CA GLU A 165 -7.26 -12.94 -19.06
C GLU A 165 -6.18 -13.15 -17.98
N GLN A 166 -5.07 -13.81 -18.32
CA GLN A 166 -3.94 -14.01 -17.40
C GLN A 166 -3.28 -12.67 -17.04
N GLN A 167 -3.16 -11.74 -17.99
CA GLN A 167 -2.66 -10.39 -17.73
C GLN A 167 -3.57 -9.65 -16.73
N ASN A 168 -4.89 -9.71 -16.91
CA ASN A 168 -5.84 -9.09 -15.99
C ASN A 168 -5.77 -9.68 -14.58
N ARG A 169 -5.61 -11.01 -14.47
CA ARG A 169 -5.41 -11.70 -13.18
C ARG A 169 -4.09 -11.30 -12.53
N ALA A 170 -3.01 -11.20 -13.30
CA ALA A 170 -1.71 -10.73 -12.80
C ALA A 170 -1.79 -9.29 -12.27
N VAL A 171 -2.46 -8.40 -13.00
CA VAL A 171 -2.71 -7.02 -12.57
C VAL A 171 -3.55 -6.99 -11.29
N ALA A 172 -4.59 -7.82 -11.19
CA ALA A 172 -5.42 -7.93 -9.98
C ALA A 172 -4.58 -8.40 -8.77
N ILE A 173 -3.72 -9.40 -8.94
CA ILE A 173 -2.81 -9.88 -7.88
C ILE A 173 -1.85 -8.78 -7.41
N LEU A 174 -1.30 -8.00 -8.34
CA LEU A 174 -0.38 -6.93 -7.97
C LEU A 174 -1.04 -5.84 -7.12
N HIS A 175 -2.35 -5.58 -7.23
CA HIS A 175 -3.01 -4.62 -6.33
C HIS A 175 -2.87 -5.00 -4.85
N TYR A 176 -2.72 -6.29 -4.53
CA TYR A 176 -2.46 -6.75 -3.17
C TYR A 176 -1.00 -6.53 -2.72
N ALA A 177 -0.09 -6.18 -3.64
CA ALA A 177 1.27 -5.75 -3.32
C ALA A 177 1.29 -4.44 -2.52
N SER A 178 0.17 -3.72 -2.43
CA SER A 178 0.04 -2.56 -1.55
C SER A 178 -0.13 -2.93 -0.08
N ALA A 179 -0.24 -4.20 0.29
CA ALA A 179 -0.43 -4.63 1.68
C ALA A 179 0.65 -4.12 2.66
N PRO A 180 1.95 -4.08 2.33
CA PRO A 180 2.98 -3.58 3.26
C PRO A 180 2.77 -2.13 3.72
N TRP A 181 2.01 -1.32 2.97
CA TRP A 181 1.68 0.06 3.36
C TRP A 181 0.86 0.13 4.65
N VAL A 182 0.18 -0.94 5.04
CA VAL A 182 -0.53 -1.03 6.34
C VAL A 182 0.43 -0.89 7.52
N LEU A 183 1.70 -1.27 7.35
CA LEU A 183 2.72 -1.17 8.40
C LEU A 183 3.16 0.28 8.64
N LEU A 184 2.91 1.19 7.70
CA LEU A 184 3.32 2.59 7.81
C LEU A 184 2.62 3.31 8.97
N GLY A 185 1.35 3.00 9.23
CA GLY A 185 0.57 3.64 10.29
C GLY A 185 1.20 3.50 11.67
N PRO A 186 1.43 2.25 12.14
CA PRO A 186 2.18 2.01 13.37
C PRO A 186 3.56 2.68 13.39
N SER A 187 4.28 2.75 12.26
CA SER A 187 5.59 3.43 12.18
C SER A 187 5.46 4.92 12.49
N ILE A 188 4.46 5.58 11.90
CA ILE A 188 4.24 7.02 12.06
C ILE A 188 3.84 7.33 13.50
N PHE A 189 2.92 6.57 14.08
CA PHE A 189 2.53 6.80 15.47
C PHE A 189 3.68 6.58 16.44
N LEU A 190 4.52 5.57 16.21
CA LEU A 190 5.72 5.34 17.02
C LEU A 190 6.71 6.51 16.89
N ALA A 191 6.95 6.99 15.66
CA ALA A 191 7.83 8.13 15.40
C ALA A 191 7.27 9.44 16.01
N ALA A 192 5.96 9.67 15.90
CA ALA A 192 5.30 10.82 16.49
C ALA A 192 5.35 10.78 18.02
N ALA A 193 5.04 9.64 18.63
CA ALA A 193 5.14 9.46 20.08
C ALA A 193 6.58 9.70 20.58
N TYR A 194 7.57 9.18 19.86
CA TYR A 194 8.98 9.45 20.14
C TYR A 194 9.30 10.95 20.07
N ALA A 195 8.89 11.63 18.99
CA ALA A 195 9.11 13.06 18.83
C ALA A 195 8.46 13.87 19.97
N THR A 196 7.21 13.55 20.34
CA THR A 196 6.51 14.22 21.45
C THR A 196 7.25 14.04 22.78
N VAL A 197 7.71 12.83 23.09
CA VAL A 197 8.52 12.56 24.29
C VAL A 197 9.80 13.38 24.27
N THR A 198 10.53 13.41 23.15
CA THR A 198 11.78 14.19 23.06
C THR A 198 11.57 15.71 23.17
N LEU A 199 10.40 16.22 22.79
CA LEU A 199 10.08 17.64 22.85
C LEU A 199 9.56 18.09 24.23
N HIS A 200 8.83 17.22 24.95
CA HIS A 200 8.23 17.58 26.25
C HIS A 200 9.16 17.36 27.42
N PHE A 201 10.03 16.35 27.35
CA PHE A 201 11.04 16.14 28.38
C PHE A 201 12.27 16.92 27.97
N GLU A 202 12.54 18.04 28.65
CA GLU A 202 13.86 18.67 28.59
C GLU A 202 14.90 17.56 28.74
N VAL A 203 15.77 17.43 27.73
CA VAL A 203 16.71 16.31 27.55
C VAL A 203 17.66 16.13 28.75
N GLY A 204 17.60 17.00 29.75
CA GLY A 204 18.32 16.90 31.01
C GLY A 204 17.97 15.71 31.92
N HIS A 205 16.82 15.03 31.72
CA HIS A 205 16.43 13.89 32.59
C HIS A 205 16.20 12.55 31.88
N LEU A 206 15.97 12.52 30.57
CA LEU A 206 16.01 11.27 29.81
C LEU A 206 17.47 10.94 29.51
N PRO A 207 17.96 9.73 29.84
CA PRO A 207 19.31 9.37 29.47
C PRO A 207 19.40 9.43 27.94
N PHE A 208 20.37 10.19 27.41
CA PHE A 208 20.67 10.31 25.98
C PHE A 208 20.63 8.96 25.23
N VAL A 209 21.00 7.89 25.93
CA VAL A 209 20.90 6.49 25.48
C VAL A 209 19.48 6.09 25.08
N ALA A 210 18.44 6.43 25.84
CA ALA A 210 17.05 6.11 25.52
C ALA A 210 16.57 6.81 24.24
N VAL A 211 17.00 8.06 24.03
CA VAL A 211 16.70 8.83 22.82
C VAL A 211 17.35 8.16 21.60
N LEU A 212 18.62 7.77 21.70
CA LEU A 212 19.32 7.05 20.62
C LEU A 212 18.69 5.69 20.31
N VAL A 213 18.34 4.91 21.34
CA VAL A 213 17.70 3.60 21.16
C VAL A 213 16.36 3.73 20.43
N ALA A 214 15.53 4.69 20.82
CA ALA A 214 14.24 4.89 20.17
C ALA A 214 14.37 5.45 18.74
N ALA A 215 15.33 6.35 18.46
CA ALA A 215 15.66 6.76 17.09
C ALA A 215 16.11 5.57 16.23
N PHE A 216 16.95 4.70 16.77
CA PHE A 216 17.42 3.50 16.08
C PHE A 216 16.28 2.51 15.79
N ILE A 217 15.37 2.29 16.74
CA ILE A 217 14.18 1.44 16.54
C ILE A 217 13.27 2.04 15.45
N ALA A 218 12.99 3.34 15.51
CA ALA A 218 12.17 4.01 14.49
C ALA A 218 12.83 3.96 13.11
N GLY A 219 14.11 4.29 13.02
CA GLY A 219 14.88 4.27 11.77
C GLY A 219 14.99 2.87 11.16
N SER A 220 15.27 1.85 11.97
CA SER A 220 15.35 0.46 11.50
C SER A 220 13.99 -0.06 11.03
N PHE A 221 12.90 0.33 11.70
CA PHE A 221 11.54 -0.03 11.29
C PHE A 221 11.16 0.62 9.95
N ILE A 222 11.45 1.92 9.78
CA ILE A 222 11.24 2.66 8.52
C ILE A 222 12.08 2.05 7.39
N GLY A 223 13.37 1.82 7.63
CA GLY A 223 14.26 1.21 6.65
C GLY A 223 13.77 -0.17 6.19
N THR A 224 13.36 -1.02 7.14
CA THR A 224 12.77 -2.33 6.84
C THR A 224 11.48 -2.20 6.03
N MET A 225 10.60 -1.27 6.39
CA MET A 225 9.36 -1.00 5.66
C MET A 225 9.61 -0.56 4.22
N LEU A 226 10.58 0.34 3.99
CA LEU A 226 10.97 0.79 2.65
C LEU A 226 11.49 -0.37 1.80
N VAL A 227 12.31 -1.25 2.41
CA VAL A 227 12.74 -2.49 1.74
C VAL A 227 11.53 -3.34 1.36
N PHE A 228 10.56 -3.54 2.26
CA PHE A 228 9.34 -4.31 1.92
C PHE A 228 8.52 -3.68 0.80
N ILE A 229 8.36 -2.36 0.78
CA ILE A 229 7.63 -1.65 -0.28
C ILE A 229 8.28 -1.81 -1.64
N VAL A 230 9.60 -1.73 -1.73
CA VAL A 230 10.33 -1.90 -3.01
C VAL A 230 10.38 -3.36 -3.41
N TRP A 231 10.74 -4.23 -2.47
CA TRP A 231 11.11 -5.60 -2.75
C TRP A 231 9.91 -6.50 -3.03
N ARG A 232 8.77 -6.30 -2.34
CA ARG A 232 7.59 -7.16 -2.51
C ARG A 232 6.96 -7.05 -3.91
N PRO A 233 6.73 -5.86 -4.48
CA PRO A 233 6.28 -5.75 -5.87
C PRO A 233 7.24 -6.42 -6.86
N ILE A 234 8.55 -6.27 -6.67
CA ILE A 234 9.56 -6.92 -7.54
C ILE A 234 9.47 -8.44 -7.45
N GLN A 235 9.34 -9.00 -6.25
CA GLN A 235 9.15 -10.44 -6.06
C GLN A 235 7.87 -10.95 -6.73
N LEU A 236 6.77 -10.21 -6.60
CA LEU A 236 5.49 -10.56 -7.23
C LEU A 236 5.58 -10.47 -8.76
N ILE A 237 6.16 -9.40 -9.31
CA ILE A 237 6.37 -9.24 -10.75
C ILE A 237 7.21 -10.38 -11.31
N ARG A 238 8.31 -10.72 -10.64
CA ARG A 238 9.18 -11.84 -11.03
C ARG A 238 8.43 -13.17 -11.01
N ALA A 239 7.61 -13.40 -9.98
CA ALA A 239 6.82 -14.62 -9.85
C ALA A 239 5.71 -14.71 -10.92
N CYS A 240 5.04 -13.61 -11.24
CA CYS A 240 3.99 -13.56 -12.27
C CYS A 240 4.56 -13.69 -13.69
N THR A 241 5.71 -13.07 -13.98
CA THR A 241 6.28 -13.02 -15.35
C THR A 241 7.35 -14.07 -15.62
N ARG A 242 7.76 -14.85 -14.60
CA ARG A 242 8.91 -15.78 -14.66
C ARG A 242 10.20 -15.13 -15.19
N SER A 243 10.38 -13.83 -14.95
CA SER A 243 11.51 -13.08 -15.48
C SER A 243 12.84 -13.43 -14.81
N SER A 244 13.95 -13.20 -15.52
CA SER A 244 15.29 -13.29 -14.95
C SER A 244 15.50 -12.26 -13.82
N ALA A 245 16.48 -12.50 -12.94
CA ALA A 245 16.80 -11.58 -11.85
C ALA A 245 17.24 -10.20 -12.37
N LEU A 246 17.98 -10.15 -13.49
CA LEU A 246 18.41 -8.90 -14.11
C LEU A 246 17.21 -8.05 -14.58
N HIS A 247 16.21 -8.69 -15.20
CA HIS A 247 15.00 -7.99 -15.61
C HIS A 247 14.23 -7.44 -14.39
N ALA A 248 14.13 -8.23 -13.32
CA ALA A 248 13.48 -7.80 -12.08
C ALA A 248 14.19 -6.60 -11.43
N LEU A 249 15.53 -6.57 -11.47
CA LEU A 249 16.32 -5.41 -11.01
C LEU A 249 16.08 -4.18 -11.87
N GLY A 250 16.05 -4.33 -13.21
CA GLY A 250 15.72 -3.24 -14.12
C GLY A 250 14.33 -2.64 -13.88
N VAL A 251 13.33 -3.50 -13.64
CA VAL A 251 11.98 -3.07 -13.26
C VAL A 251 12.00 -2.34 -11.92
N GLY A 252 12.76 -2.82 -10.94
CA GLY A 252 12.93 -2.15 -9.64
C GLY A 252 13.52 -0.74 -9.77
N ALA A 253 14.57 -0.58 -10.57
CA ALA A 253 15.20 0.72 -10.82
C ALA A 253 14.24 1.69 -11.53
N LEU A 254 13.53 1.22 -12.56
CA LEU A 254 12.53 2.03 -13.26
C LEU A 254 11.35 2.40 -12.35
N MET A 255 10.92 1.48 -11.48
CA MET A 255 9.89 1.77 -10.48
C MET A 255 10.33 2.86 -9.50
N ALA A 256 11.58 2.84 -9.03
CA ALA A 256 12.13 3.89 -8.18
C ALA A 256 12.15 5.27 -8.89
N LEU A 257 12.52 5.30 -10.18
CA LEU A 257 12.46 6.52 -10.99
C LEU A 257 11.03 7.06 -11.12
N LEU A 258 10.07 6.18 -11.38
CA LEU A 258 8.65 6.54 -11.48
C LEU A 258 8.09 7.03 -10.14
N TRP A 259 8.56 6.50 -9.01
CA TRP A 259 8.19 7.02 -7.69
C TRP A 259 8.77 8.40 -7.42
N ALA A 260 10.03 8.66 -7.82
CA ALA A 260 10.61 10.00 -7.74
C ALA A 260 9.81 11.01 -8.59
N LEU A 261 9.41 10.62 -9.80
CA LEU A 261 8.54 11.43 -10.64
C LEU A 261 7.16 11.66 -10.00
N ALA A 262 6.56 10.62 -9.40
CA ALA A 262 5.30 10.75 -8.69
C ALA A 262 5.41 11.70 -7.48
N ALA A 263 6.53 11.68 -6.76
CA ALA A 263 6.81 12.62 -5.67
C ALA A 263 6.90 14.06 -6.18
N LEU A 264 7.59 14.29 -7.30
CA LEU A 264 7.69 15.60 -7.93
C LEU A 264 6.30 16.12 -8.32
N ILE A 265 5.49 15.30 -9.00
CA ILE A 265 4.12 15.66 -9.42
C ILE A 265 3.26 15.97 -8.19
N ALA A 266 3.35 15.15 -7.14
CA ALA A 266 2.60 15.36 -5.92
C ALA A 266 3.06 16.61 -5.14
N ALA A 267 4.32 17.06 -5.29
CA ALA A 267 4.83 18.26 -4.64
C ALA A 267 4.42 19.56 -5.37
N LEU A 268 4.05 19.50 -6.66
CA LEU A 268 3.68 20.68 -7.44
C LEU A 268 2.60 21.56 -6.80
N PRO A 269 1.49 21.02 -6.25
CA PRO A 269 0.47 21.85 -5.58
C PRO A 269 1.00 22.63 -4.38
N VAL A 270 1.89 22.03 -3.59
CA VAL A 270 2.51 22.68 -2.43
C VAL A 270 3.43 23.81 -2.88
N VAL A 271 4.30 23.55 -3.87
CA VAL A 271 5.21 24.57 -4.42
C VAL A 271 4.42 25.72 -5.07
N ALA A 272 3.40 25.41 -5.86
CA ALA A 272 2.55 26.41 -6.50
C ALA A 272 1.82 27.27 -5.46
N PHE A 273 1.30 26.66 -4.39
CA PHE A 273 0.67 27.38 -3.28
C PHE A 273 1.65 28.35 -2.62
N LEU A 274 2.87 27.90 -2.30
CA LEU A 274 3.91 28.75 -1.71
C LEU A 274 4.30 29.92 -2.63
N LEU A 275 4.43 29.69 -3.94
CA LEU A 275 4.74 30.76 -4.90
C LEU A 275 3.61 31.79 -5.01
N LEU A 276 2.36 31.34 -5.08
CA LEU A 276 1.20 32.23 -5.13
C LEU A 276 1.06 33.06 -3.86
N ASP A 277 1.28 32.44 -2.70
CA ASP A 277 1.30 33.13 -1.40
C ASP A 277 2.38 34.21 -1.38
N THR A 278 3.62 33.90 -1.80
CA THR A 278 4.70 34.91 -1.87
C THR A 278 4.39 36.07 -2.82
N PHE A 279 3.72 35.81 -3.95
CA PHE A 279 3.38 36.83 -4.94
C PHE A 279 2.24 37.75 -4.47
N TRP A 280 1.25 37.20 -3.75
CA TRP A 280 0.13 38.00 -3.26
C TRP A 280 0.55 39.01 -2.18
N HIS A 281 1.64 38.72 -1.48
CA HIS A 281 2.13 39.52 -0.36
C HIS A 281 3.31 40.44 -0.69
N SER A 282 3.84 40.38 -1.92
CA SER A 282 4.84 41.32 -2.46
C SER A 282 4.18 42.52 -3.14
#